data_AF-A0A2D9CE46-F1
#
_entry.id   AF-A0A2D9CE46-F1
#
_cell.length_a   1.000
_cell.length_b   1.000
_cell.length_c   1.000
_cell.angle_alpha   90.00
_cell.angle_beta   90.00
_cell.angle_gamma   90.00
#
_symmetry.space_group_name_H-M   'P 1'
#
loop_
_entity.id
_entity.type
_entity.pdbx_description
1 polymer ?
#
loop_
_entity_poly.entity_id
_entity_poly.type
_entity_poly.pdbx_seq_one_letter_code
_entity_poly.pdbx_strand_id
1 'polypeptide(L)' 'MIDPNIGKTLGLKDMHPVQVEALMDFVGMALNLSAISGDDEIIQETETIADELVRLFGGSGIKVTIETL' A
#
# COMPACT_ATOMS: atom_id res chain seq x y z
N MET A 1 -8.14 21.35 10.68
CA MET A 1 -9.29 20.88 11.48
C MET A 1 -10.07 19.91 10.60
N ILE A 2 -10.15 18.65 10.99
CA ILE A 2 -10.94 17.62 10.28
C ILE A 2 -12.41 17.87 10.63
N ASP A 3 -13.30 17.89 9.64
CA ASP A 3 -14.75 18.09 9.81
C ASP A 3 -15.34 17.06 10.80
N PRO A 4 -16.04 17.47 11.86
CA PRO A 4 -16.66 16.56 12.83
C PRO A 4 -17.77 15.67 12.23
N ASN A 5 -18.23 15.93 11.00
CA ASN A 5 -19.16 15.08 10.25
C ASN A 5 -18.46 14.12 9.28
N ILE A 6 -17.13 14.06 9.25
CA ILE A 6 -16.43 12.96 8.57
C ILE A 6 -16.82 11.68 9.32
N GLY A 7 -17.65 10.86 8.68
CA GLY A 7 -18.08 9.57 9.20
C GLY A 7 -16.87 8.70 9.59
N LYS A 8 -17.12 7.63 10.36
CA LYS A 8 -16.06 6.66 10.70
C LYS A 8 -15.23 6.34 9.45
N THR A 9 -13.93 6.62 9.51
CA THR A 9 -12.99 6.17 8.49
C THR A 9 -12.97 4.65 8.52
N LEU A 10 -13.11 4.01 7.35
CA LEU A 10 -13.10 2.56 7.22
C LEU A 10 -11.64 2.08 7.10
N GLY A 11 -11.22 1.17 7.96
CA GLY A 11 -9.94 0.48 7.85
C GLY A 11 -10.06 -0.86 7.13
N LEU A 12 -8.95 -1.56 6.90
CA LEU A 12 -8.94 -2.88 6.26
C LEU A 12 -9.83 -3.89 7.00
N LYS A 13 -9.90 -3.80 8.33
CA LYS A 13 -10.75 -4.67 9.17
C LYS A 13 -12.25 -4.46 8.95
N ASP A 14 -12.64 -3.31 8.42
CA ASP A 14 -14.03 -2.94 8.17
C ASP A 14 -14.44 -3.22 6.71
N MET A 15 -13.49 -3.64 5.86
CA MET A 15 -13.71 -4.00 4.47
C MET A 15 -14.11 -5.48 4.32
N HIS A 16 -14.86 -5.79 3.27
CA HIS A 16 -15.07 -7.18 2.87
C HIS A 16 -13.74 -7.81 2.43
N PRO A 17 -13.44 -9.09 2.72
CA PRO A 17 -12.15 -9.71 2.39
C PRO A 17 -11.71 -9.52 0.93
N VAL A 18 -12.64 -9.65 -0.02
CA VAL A 18 -12.35 -9.46 -1.45
C VAL A 18 -11.90 -8.04 -1.81
N GLN A 19 -12.32 -7.03 -1.03
CA GLN A 19 -11.88 -5.64 -1.23
C GLN A 19 -10.45 -5.44 -0.72
N VAL A 20 -10.11 -6.08 0.40
CA VAL A 20 -8.75 -6.08 0.93
C VAL A 20 -7.81 -6.77 -0.06
N GLU A 21 -8.20 -7.93 -0.58
CA GLU A 21 -7.45 -8.67 -1.60
C GLU A 21 -7.22 -7.81 -2.85
N ALA A 22 -8.27 -7.23 -3.42
CA ALA A 22 -8.14 -6.37 -4.59
C ALA A 22 -7.23 -5.15 -4.37
N LEU A 23 -7.27 -4.56 -3.16
CA LEU A 23 -6.37 -3.46 -2.80
C LEU A 23 -4.91 -3.93 -2.68
N MET A 24 -4.67 -5.07 -2.04
CA MET A 24 -3.31 -5.62 -1.91
C MET A 24 -2.75 -6.07 -3.27
N ASP A 25 -3.58 -6.61 -4.16
CA ASP A 25 -3.19 -6.93 -5.54
C ASP A 25 -2.76 -5.69 -6.30
N PHE A 26 -3.51 -4.58 -6.17
CA PHE A 26 -3.14 -3.30 -6.77
C PHE A 26 -1.80 -2.78 -6.23
N VAL A 27 -1.59 -2.84 -4.91
CA VAL A 27 -0.32 -2.45 -4.29
C VAL A 27 0.83 -3.33 -4.78
N GLY A 28 0.63 -4.65 -4.85
CA GLY A 28 1.62 -5.59 -5.38
C GLY A 28 1.97 -5.32 -6.85
N MET A 29 0.96 -5.01 -7.68
CA MET A 29 1.18 -4.61 -9.07
C MET A 29 2.02 -3.32 -9.18
N ALA A 30 1.73 -2.31 -8.36
CA ALA A 30 2.50 -1.07 -8.35
C ALA A 30 3.98 -1.30 -8.00
N LEU A 31 4.25 -2.13 -6.99
CA LEU A 31 5.62 -2.51 -6.58
C LEU A 31 6.35 -3.32 -7.65
N ASN A 32 5.65 -4.22 -8.35
CA ASN A 32 6.23 -4.95 -9.47
C ASN A 32 6.58 -4.02 -10.64
N LEU A 33 5.71 -3.06 -10.95
CA LEU A 33 5.96 -2.07 -12.00
C LEU A 33 7.12 -1.14 -11.64
N SER A 34 7.24 -0.71 -10.37
CA SER A 34 8.39 0.07 -9.93
C SER A 34 9.68 -0.73 -10.04
N ALA A 35 9.68 -2.01 -9.66
CA ALA A 35 10.85 -2.88 -9.82
C ALA A 35 11.29 -3.03 -11.30
N ILE A 36 10.34 -3.12 -12.23
CA ILE A 36 10.63 -3.21 -13.68
C ILE A 36 11.29 -1.93 -14.20
N SER A 37 11.06 -0.78 -13.58
CA SER A 37 11.69 0.48 -14.01
C SER A 37 13.22 0.46 -13.90
N GLY A 38 13.79 -0.38 -13.02
CA GLY A 38 15.22 -0.42 -12.73
C GLY A 38 15.75 0.83 -12.04
N ASP A 39 14.85 1.68 -11.54
CA ASP A 39 15.17 2.93 -10.85
C ASP A 39 14.93 2.75 -9.34
N ASP A 40 16.03 2.71 -8.59
CA ASP A 40 16.01 2.52 -7.13
C ASP A 40 15.22 3.61 -6.40
N GLU A 41 15.21 4.85 -6.91
CA GLU A 41 14.45 5.96 -6.31
C GLU A 41 12.95 5.70 -6.46
N ILE A 42 12.50 5.31 -7.65
CA ILE A 42 11.09 4.96 -7.91
C ILE A 42 10.66 3.76 -7.07
N ILE A 43 11.52 2.75 -6.91
CA ILE A 43 11.24 1.58 -6.06
C ILE A 43 11.03 2.02 -4.62
N GLN A 44 11.93 2.83 -4.08
CA GLN A 44 11.93 3.26 -2.68
C GLN A 44 10.75 4.20 -2.37
N GLU A 45 10.41 5.10 -3.30
CA GLU A 45 9.22 5.95 -3.19
C GLU A 45 7.93 5.11 -3.23
N THR A 46 7.84 4.15 -4.15
CA THR A 46 6.67 3.28 -4.27
C THR A 46 6.49 2.42 -3.02
N GLU A 47 7.57 1.85 -2.47
CA GLU A 47 7.56 1.12 -1.19
C GLU A 47 7.05 2.01 -0.05
N THR A 48 7.57 3.23 0.06
CA THR A 48 7.19 4.18 1.12
C THR A 48 5.70 4.51 1.06
N ILE A 49 5.19 4.84 -0.13
CA ILE A 49 3.76 5.17 -0.33
C ILE A 49 2.88 3.95 -0.03
N ALA A 50 3.29 2.76 -0.47
CA ALA A 50 2.56 1.52 -0.23
C ALA A 50 2.52 1.17 1.27
N ASP A 51 3.64 1.31 1.99
CA ASP A 51 3.71 1.10 3.44
C ASP A 51 2.81 2.08 4.20
N GLU A 52 2.88 3.37 3.87
CA GLU A 52 2.03 4.41 4.47
C GLU A 52 0.54 4.13 4.22
N LEU A 53 0.17 3.75 2.99
CA LEU A 53 -1.20 3.39 2.63
C LEU A 53 -1.72 2.24 3.51
N VAL A 54 -0.95 1.14 3.60
CA VAL A 54 -1.35 -0.02 4.40
C VAL A 54 -1.47 0.35 5.88
N ARG A 55 -0.53 1.13 6.43
CA ARG A 55 -0.59 1.59 7.82
C ARG A 55 -1.77 2.51 8.08
N LEU A 56 -2.08 3.42 7.15
CA LEU A 56 -3.22 4.34 7.26
C LEU A 56 -4.55 3.60 7.38
N PHE A 57 -4.69 2.48 6.66
CA PHE A 57 -5.86 1.62 6.76
C PHE A 57 -5.79 0.58 7.91
N GLY A 58 -4.76 0.63 8.75
CA GLY A 58 -4.62 -0.21 9.95
C GLY A 58 -3.96 -1.57 9.74
N GLY A 59 -3.25 -1.77 8.62
CA GLY A 59 -2.42 -2.95 8.37
C GLY A 59 -1.00 -2.85 8.95
N SER A 60 -0.22 -3.92 8.78
CA SER A 60 1.14 -4.05 9.38
C SER A 60 2.27 -3.37 8.60
N GLY A 61 1.96 -2.70 7.48
CA GLY A 61 2.94 -2.10 6.58
C GLY A 61 3.47 -3.10 5.54
N ILE A 62 4.38 -2.63 4.70
CA ILE A 62 4.98 -3.39 3.59
C ILE A 62 6.49 -3.21 3.62
N LYS A 63 7.22 -4.25 3.17
CA LYS A 63 8.65 -4.19 2.90
C LYS A 63 8.94 -4.85 1.56
N VAL A 64 9.73 -4.21 0.72
CA VAL A 64 10.22 -4.76 -0.55
C VAL A 64 11.60 -5.37 -0.35
N THR A 65 11.89 -6.46 -1.04
CA THR A 65 13.23 -7.05 -1.10
C THR A 65 13.49 -7.45 -2.54
N ILE A 66 14.55 -6.91 -3.12
CA ILE A 66 14.98 -7.21 -4.49
C ILE A 66 16.10 -8.24 -4.40
N GLU A 67 15.86 -9.41 -4.97
CA GLU A 67 16.88 -10.43 -5.12
C GLU A 67 17.61 -10.21 -6.44
N THR A 68 18.92 -9.94 -6.37
CA THR A 68 19.80 -9.94 -7.54
C THR A 68 20.36 -11.34 -7.75
N LEU A 69 20.35 -11.81 -9.01
CA LEU A 69 20.93 -13.09 -9.43
C LEU A 69 22.46 -13.07 -9.43
#